data_AF-K2F171-F1
#
_entry.id   AF-K2F171-F1
#
_cell.length_a   1.000
_cell.length_b   1.000
_cell.length_c   1.000
_cell.angle_alpha   90.00
_cell.angle_beta   90.00
_cell.angle_gamma   90.00
#
_symmetry.space_group_name_H-M   'P 1'
#
loop_
_entity.id
_entity.type
_entity.pdbx_description
1 polymer ?
#
loop_
_entity_poly.entity_id
_entity_poly.type
_entity_poly.pdbx_seq_one_letter_code
_entity_poly.pdbx_strand_id
1 'polypeptide(L)' 'MKQDSQTRLIHAPRKAPQAISTIQPPLYRASTIIFNNTDALFNRHWTDDYDYSYGTHGTPTTFTLGDNI' A
#
# COMPACT_ATOMS: atom_id res chain seq x y z
N MET A 1 -21.57 11.79 9.78
CA MET A 1 -20.99 13.10 10.16
C MET A 1 -19.84 13.38 9.19
N LYS A 2 -19.79 14.55 8.55
CA LYS A 2 -18.68 14.90 7.64
C LYS A 2 -17.41 15.00 8.48
N GLN A 3 -16.35 14.27 8.12
CA GLN A 3 -15.07 14.40 8.80
C GLN A 3 -14.49 15.79 8.56
N ASP A 4 -13.88 16.36 9.60
CA ASP A 4 -13.14 17.61 9.51
C ASP A 4 -12.00 17.49 8.47
N SER A 5 -11.66 18.59 7.80
CA SER A 5 -10.61 18.57 6.78
C SER A 5 -9.26 18.16 7.36
N GLN A 6 -8.93 18.56 8.59
CA GLN A 6 -7.69 18.18 9.26
C GLN A 6 -7.66 16.68 9.58
N THR A 7 -8.79 16.11 9.98
CA THR A 7 -8.91 14.66 10.20
C THR A 7 -8.65 13.87 8.92
N ARG A 8 -9.15 14.36 7.78
CA ARG A 8 -8.96 13.71 6.48
C ARG A 8 -7.52 13.73 5.98
N LEU A 9 -6.71 14.72 6.38
CA LEU A 9 -5.29 14.77 6.03
C LEU A 9 -4.46 13.67 6.71
N ILE A 10 -4.94 13.12 7.82
CA ILE A 10 -4.24 12.11 8.62
C ILE A 10 -4.83 10.72 8.40
N HIS A 11 -6.13 10.65 8.13
CA HIS A 11 -6.87 9.39 8.02
C HIS A 11 -7.42 9.19 6.61
N ALA A 12 -6.55 8.75 5.70
CA ALA A 12 -6.97 8.26 4.40
C ALA A 12 -8.07 7.18 4.53
N PRO A 13 -9.09 7.19 3.64
CA PRO A 13 -10.17 6.23 3.68
C PRO A 13 -9.72 4.82 3.28
N ARG A 14 -8.67 4.71 2.46
CA ARG A 14 -8.04 3.45 2.04
C ARG A 14 -6.66 3.34 2.70
N LYS A 15 -6.24 2.10 2.98
CA LYS A 15 -4.92 1.80 3.53
C LYS A 15 -4.29 0.66 2.76
N ALA A 16 -3.09 0.89 2.25
CA ALA A 16 -2.24 -0.13 1.66
C ALA A 16 -2.06 -1.30 2.65
N PRO A 17 -2.27 -2.56 2.24
CA PRO A 17 -2.01 -3.72 3.07
C PRO A 17 -0.59 -3.74 3.63
N GLN A 18 -0.48 -3.94 4.95
CA GLN A 18 0.77 -3.97 5.69
C GLN A 18 0.75 -5.17 6.66
N ALA A 19 1.92 -5.71 6.96
CA ALA A 19 2.05 -6.86 7.87
C ALA A 19 1.94 -6.48 9.35
N ILE A 20 2.19 -5.20 9.69
CA ILE A 20 2.20 -4.69 11.07
C ILE A 20 1.43 -3.38 11.10
N SER A 21 0.56 -3.21 12.08
CA SER A 21 -0.17 -1.95 12.31
C SER A 21 0.62 -1.05 13.25
N THR A 22 0.91 0.17 12.80
CA THR A 22 1.66 1.19 13.53
C THR A 22 1.04 2.57 13.30
N ILE A 23 1.34 3.55 14.18
CA ILE A 23 0.86 4.93 14.01
C ILE A 23 1.48 5.55 12.75
N GLN A 24 2.81 5.47 12.63
CA GLN A 24 3.52 5.86 11.42
C GLN A 24 3.68 4.62 10.54
N PRO A 25 3.40 4.69 9.23
CA PRO A 25 3.55 3.54 8.36
C PRO A 25 5.03 3.09 8.33
N PRO A 26 5.30 1.77 8.24
CA PRO A 26 6.66 1.27 8.10
C PRO A 26 7.29 1.74 6.77
N LEU A 27 8.62 1.79 6.76
CA LEU A 27 9.40 2.09 5.56
C LEU A 27 9.79 0.80 4.84
N TYR A 28 9.12 0.52 3.73
CA TYR A 28 9.41 -0.63 2.87
C TYR A 28 10.40 -0.23 1.77
N ARG A 29 11.69 -0.54 1.99
CA ARG A 29 12.74 -0.41 0.97
C ARG A 29 12.87 -1.72 0.20
N ALA A 30 12.19 -1.80 -0.94
CA ALA A 30 12.19 -3.00 -1.76
C ALA A 30 12.33 -2.63 -3.23
N SER A 31 13.32 -3.21 -3.91
CA SER A 31 13.35 -3.24 -5.37
C SER A 31 12.50 -4.37 -5.92
N THR A 32 12.41 -5.51 -5.22
CA THR A 32 11.64 -6.70 -5.63
C THR A 32 10.71 -7.18 -4.52
N ILE A 33 9.62 -7.85 -4.89
CA ILE A 33 8.66 -8.45 -3.96
C ILE A 33 8.73 -9.97 -4.08
N ILE A 34 8.75 -10.66 -2.93
CA ILE A 34 8.79 -12.12 -2.88
C ILE A 34 7.35 -12.64 -2.81
N PHE A 35 7.02 -13.56 -3.72
CA PHE A 35 5.75 -14.28 -3.72
C PHE A 35 5.88 -15.56 -2.91
N ASN A 36 4.83 -15.90 -2.14
CA ASN A 36 4.83 -17.11 -1.32
C ASN A 36 4.92 -18.40 -2.16
N ASN A 37 4.41 -18.37 -3.39
CA ASN A 37 4.44 -19.47 -4.34
C ASN A 37 4.27 -18.94 -5.78
N THR A 38 4.35 -19.84 -6.76
CA THR A 38 4.18 -19.50 -8.18
C THR A 38 2.76 -19.13 -8.56
N ASP A 39 1.75 -19.68 -7.88
CA ASP A 39 0.35 -19.31 -8.12
C ASP A 39 0.11 -17.82 -7.82
N ALA A 40 0.59 -17.32 -6.68
CA ALA A 40 0.54 -15.90 -6.31
C ALA A 40 1.35 -14.99 -7.25
N LEU A 41 2.36 -15.52 -7.93
CA LEU A 41 3.10 -14.78 -8.96
C LEU A 41 2.26 -14.58 -10.22
N PHE A 42 1.51 -15.60 -10.65
CA PHE A 42 0.71 -15.56 -11.88
C PHE A 42 -0.69 -14.98 -11.69
N ASN A 43 -1.32 -15.20 -10.53
CA ASN A 43 -2.67 -14.72 -10.22
C ASN A 43 -2.67 -13.31 -9.62
N ARG A 44 -1.96 -12.38 -10.27
CA ARG A 44 -2.00 -10.94 -9.95
C ARG A 44 -2.78 -10.19 -11.01
N HIS A 45 -3.36 -9.05 -10.64
CA HIS A 45 -3.98 -8.16 -11.62
C HIS A 45 -3.42 -6.75 -11.48
N TRP A 46 -2.94 -6.19 -12.59
CA TRP A 46 -2.42 -4.82 -12.64
C TRP A 46 -3.50 -3.76 -12.33
N THR A 47 -4.77 -4.15 -12.38
CA THR A 47 -5.93 -3.34 -12.01
C THR A 47 -6.27 -3.40 -10.52
N ASP A 48 -5.59 -4.25 -9.75
CA ASP A 48 -5.77 -4.29 -8.30
C ASP A 48 -5.39 -2.92 -7.71
N ASP A 49 -6.13 -2.47 -6.70
CA ASP A 49 -5.86 -1.21 -6.00
C ASP A 49 -4.40 -1.12 -5.51
N TYR A 50 -3.79 -2.28 -5.23
CA TYR A 50 -2.42 -2.42 -4.77
C TYR A 50 -1.70 -3.65 -5.40
N ASP A 51 -1.03 -3.47 -6.54
CA ASP A 51 -0.17 -4.51 -7.15
C ASP A 51 1.27 -4.43 -6.64
N TYR A 52 1.62 -5.23 -5.62
CA TYR A 52 2.98 -5.35 -5.12
C TYR A 52 3.78 -6.36 -5.94
N SER A 53 4.24 -5.92 -7.12
CA SER A 53 5.02 -6.78 -8.02
C SER A 53 6.52 -6.45 -8.02
N TYR A 54 6.86 -5.16 -8.06
CA TYR A 54 8.25 -4.68 -8.04
C TYR A 54 8.28 -3.27 -7.44
N GLY A 55 9.42 -2.84 -6.91
CA GLY A 55 9.56 -1.53 -6.26
C GLY A 55 9.24 -0.34 -7.16
N THR A 56 9.46 -0.48 -8.48
CA THR A 56 9.11 0.55 -9.47
C THR A 56 7.60 0.67 -9.69
N HIS A 57 6.82 -0.36 -9.35
CA HIS A 57 5.35 -0.30 -9.39
C HIS A 57 4.76 0.21 -8.06
N GLY A 58 5.58 0.29 -7.02
CA GLY A 58 5.23 0.84 -5.72
C GLY A 58 5.50 -0.13 -4.59
N THR A 59 5.59 0.42 -3.38
CA THR A 59 5.64 -0.33 -2.12
C THR A 59 4.50 0.12 -1.22
N PRO A 60 4.16 -0.61 -0.15
CA PRO A 60 3.13 -0.14 0.79
C PRO A 60 3.36 1.30 1.27
N THR A 61 4.63 1.75 1.38
CA THR A 61 4.97 3.13 1.71
C THR A 61 4.51 4.14 0.65
N THR A 62 4.77 3.89 -0.64
CA THR A 62 4.38 4.83 -1.72
C THR A 62 2.88 4.82 -1.96
N PHE A 63 2.22 3.68 -1.84
CA PHE A 63 0.76 3.59 -1.93
C PHE A 63 0.07 4.30 -0.77
N THR A 64 0.59 4.14 0.46
CA THR A 64 0.09 4.90 1.61
C THR A 64 0.21 6.40 1.36
N LEU A 65 1.32 6.87 0.79
CA LEU A 65 1.45 8.29 0.42
C LEU A 65 0.39 8.70 -0.61
N GLY A 66 0.21 7.89 -1.67
CA GLY A 66 -0.78 8.11 -2.72
C GLY A 66 -2.23 8.18 -2.23
N ASP A 67 -2.59 7.38 -1.22
CA ASP A 67 -3.95 7.40 -0.64
C ASP A 67 -4.21 8.64 0.26
N ASN A 68 -3.16 9.37 0.67
CA ASN A 68 -3.28 10.55 1.53
C ASN A 68 -3.29 11.89 0.74
N ILE A 69 -3.09 11.87 -0.58
CA ILE A 69 -3.07 13.05 -1.46
C ILE A 69 -4.32 13.12 -2.34
#